data_AF-Q2RLN5-F1
#
_entry.id   AF-Q2RLN5-F1
#
_cell.length_a   1.000
_cell.length_b   1.000
_cell.length_c   1.000
_cell.angle_alpha   90.00
_cell.angle_beta   90.00
_cell.angle_gamma   90.00
#
_symmetry.space_group_name_H-M   'P 1'
#
loop_
_entity.id
_entity.type
_entity.pdbx_description
1 polymer ?
#
loop_
_entity_poly.entity_id
_entity_poly.type
_entity_poly.pdbx_seq_one_letter_code
_entity_poly.pdbx_strand_id
1 'polypeptide(L)'
;MKKIRVLITLIVLILLLAQALPAYAEMEYRFSDKGTINTDFSWGADDIIEAIDFELYAGYPDNTLGLNNNMTRAEFAAVLNRIVDAGGTPGPNWYDGAVDGLVKAGVIPDKSGDWDAPITRLEAAKWLGRLAKVYQVTVKDPGATFSDTSDPDAIYANKTGLMKGVSPGVLGADKNLLRGEAAVLLLRVAKSVDSNLPSDDELKQAMVEAIGDVNANIADFEARRNADLSFYDKLPYKRVTRNYFEYERKFMYAWRDDGRKNYQGKIDEVKVAEKHNAIAIVVCKIENESGYKGIAVARLKKIDGRWMMTQGGTPENRDLKYLQLVGIIK
;
A
#
# COMPACT_ATOMS: atom_id res chain seq x y z
N MET A 1 42.65 -31.46 7.81
CA MET A 1 41.33 -31.67 8.47
C MET A 1 40.68 -30.41 9.04
N LYS A 2 41.41 -29.38 9.51
CA LYS A 2 40.79 -28.11 10.00
C LYS A 2 40.15 -27.25 8.90
N LYS A 3 40.70 -27.23 7.67
CA LYS A 3 40.17 -26.42 6.55
C LYS A 3 38.85 -26.94 5.95
N ILE A 4 38.60 -28.26 6.02
CA ILE A 4 37.34 -28.88 5.55
C ILE A 4 36.18 -28.63 6.54
N ARG A 5 36.47 -28.54 7.85
CA ARG A 5 35.46 -28.18 8.86
C ARG A 5 34.97 -26.74 8.70
N VAL A 6 35.86 -25.79 8.41
CA VAL A 6 35.49 -24.38 8.20
C VAL A 6 34.60 -24.21 6.96
N LEU A 7 34.85 -24.98 5.88
CA LEU A 7 34.04 -24.91 4.66
C LEU A 7 32.64 -25.52 4.84
N ILE A 8 32.53 -26.62 5.62
CA ILE A 8 31.23 -27.22 5.97
C ILE A 8 30.45 -26.32 6.95
N THR A 9 31.13 -25.67 7.90
CA THR A 9 30.48 -24.70 8.80
C THR A 9 29.98 -23.46 8.04
N LEU A 10 30.69 -22.97 7.01
CA LEU A 10 30.23 -21.85 6.18
C LEU A 10 29.01 -22.21 5.31
N ILE A 11 28.97 -23.42 4.74
CA ILE A 11 27.81 -23.88 3.94
C ILE A 11 26.58 -24.11 4.83
N VAL A 12 26.77 -24.63 6.05
CA VAL A 12 25.69 -24.79 7.04
C VAL A 12 25.22 -23.45 7.61
N LEU A 13 26.08 -22.43 7.73
CA LEU A 13 25.67 -21.07 8.14
C LEU A 13 24.86 -20.34 7.06
N ILE A 14 25.16 -20.58 5.77
CA ILE A 14 24.39 -20.04 4.64
C ILE A 14 23.02 -20.74 4.53
N LEU A 15 22.92 -22.02 4.92
CA LEU A 15 21.64 -22.75 5.02
C LEU A 15 20.81 -22.38 6.26
N LEU A 16 21.43 -21.91 7.35
CA LEU A 16 20.75 -21.40 8.55
C LEU A 16 20.27 -19.94 8.43
N LEU A 17 20.62 -19.26 7.33
CA LEU A 17 20.10 -17.93 6.96
C LEU A 17 18.84 -18.02 6.07
N ALA A 18 18.07 -19.11 6.17
CA ALA A 18 16.69 -19.17 5.68
C ALA A 18 15.77 -18.31 6.56
N GLN A 19 16.03 -17.01 6.57
CA GLN A 19 15.17 -16.00 7.17
C GLN A 19 14.03 -15.72 6.18
N ALA A 20 12.85 -15.44 6.72
CA ALA A 20 11.64 -15.20 5.95
C ALA A 20 11.89 -14.31 4.72
N LEU A 21 11.40 -14.78 3.57
CA LEU A 21 11.72 -14.22 2.25
C LEU A 21 11.14 -12.78 2.14
N PRO A 22 11.90 -11.81 1.60
CA PRO A 22 11.49 -10.39 1.59
C PRO A 22 10.31 -10.14 0.64
N ALA A 23 9.50 -9.10 0.93
CA ALA A 23 8.34 -8.70 0.12
C ALA A 23 8.70 -8.33 -1.34
N TYR A 24 9.94 -7.94 -1.62
CA TYR A 24 10.49 -7.77 -2.98
C TYR A 24 10.35 -9.04 -3.84
N ALA A 25 10.47 -10.23 -3.25
CA ALA A 25 10.32 -11.49 -3.97
C ALA A 25 8.86 -11.75 -4.35
N GLU A 26 7.88 -11.23 -3.59
CA GLU A 26 6.47 -11.35 -3.95
C GLU A 26 6.09 -10.41 -5.09
N MET A 27 6.59 -9.16 -5.07
CA MET A 27 6.32 -8.17 -6.14
C MET A 27 6.76 -8.68 -7.51
N GLU A 28 7.79 -9.54 -7.55
CA GLU A 28 8.24 -10.18 -8.77
C GLU A 28 7.14 -10.98 -9.49
N TYR A 29 6.24 -11.58 -8.73
CA TYR A 29 5.12 -12.39 -9.22
C TYR A 29 3.81 -11.60 -9.37
N ARG A 30 3.78 -10.31 -8.96
CA ARG A 30 2.58 -9.47 -9.06
C ARG A 30 2.45 -8.79 -10.41
N PHE A 31 3.54 -8.20 -10.91
CA PHE A 31 3.50 -7.36 -12.11
C PHE A 31 4.64 -7.66 -13.09
N SER A 32 4.30 -7.81 -14.36
CA SER A 32 5.24 -8.12 -15.44
C SER A 32 6.11 -6.92 -15.84
N ASP A 33 5.59 -5.69 -15.69
CA ASP A 33 6.24 -4.42 -16.04
C ASP A 33 6.81 -3.68 -14.82
N LYS A 34 6.99 -4.35 -13.67
CA LYS A 34 7.51 -3.78 -12.42
C LYS A 34 8.83 -3.00 -12.56
N GLY A 35 9.64 -3.32 -13.58
CA GLY A 35 10.89 -2.62 -13.86
C GLY A 35 10.69 -1.11 -14.09
N THR A 36 9.51 -0.71 -14.60
CA THR A 36 9.13 0.69 -14.83
C THR A 36 9.17 1.55 -13.56
N ILE A 37 8.98 0.95 -12.38
CA ILE A 37 9.12 1.63 -11.08
C ILE A 37 10.53 2.20 -10.93
N ASN A 38 11.55 1.43 -11.27
CA ASN A 38 12.95 1.78 -11.05
C ASN A 38 13.60 2.49 -12.26
N THR A 39 13.00 2.41 -13.46
CA THR A 39 13.49 3.14 -14.64
C THR A 39 12.84 4.51 -14.74
N ASP A 40 11.54 4.54 -14.99
CA ASP A 40 10.82 5.75 -15.42
C ASP A 40 10.35 6.57 -14.21
N PHE A 41 10.12 5.89 -13.08
CA PHE A 41 9.60 6.47 -11.85
C PHE A 41 10.56 6.32 -10.66
N SER A 42 11.87 6.22 -10.92
CA SER A 42 12.89 6.06 -9.86
C SER A 42 12.83 7.11 -8.76
N TRP A 43 12.41 8.33 -9.10
CA TRP A 43 12.21 9.45 -8.16
C TRP A 43 11.10 9.20 -7.12
N GLY A 44 10.16 8.31 -7.42
CA GLY A 44 9.01 7.97 -6.58
C GLY A 44 8.90 6.47 -6.32
N ALA A 45 9.98 5.70 -6.53
CA ALA A 45 9.95 4.25 -6.47
C ALA A 45 9.40 3.72 -5.13
N ASP A 46 9.94 4.20 -4.02
CA ASP A 46 9.49 3.78 -2.68
C ASP A 46 8.02 4.14 -2.43
N ASP A 47 7.58 5.33 -2.86
CA ASP A 47 6.20 5.78 -2.74
C ASP A 47 5.25 4.89 -3.57
N ILE A 48 5.65 4.51 -4.78
CA ILE A 48 4.85 3.64 -5.65
C ILE A 48 4.75 2.23 -5.05
N ILE A 49 5.87 1.67 -4.59
CA ILE A 49 5.89 0.33 -3.97
C ILE A 49 5.05 0.37 -2.69
N GLU A 50 5.13 1.42 -1.88
CA GLU A 50 4.32 1.56 -0.68
C GLU A 50 2.83 1.74 -1.00
N ALA A 51 2.47 2.48 -2.06
CA ALA A 51 1.08 2.58 -2.53
C ALA A 51 0.51 1.23 -3.00
N ILE A 52 1.34 0.39 -3.64
CA ILE A 52 0.99 -0.98 -4.03
C ILE A 52 0.81 -1.86 -2.80
N ASP A 53 1.71 -1.77 -1.82
CA ASP A 53 1.63 -2.57 -0.59
C ASP A 53 0.39 -2.25 0.25
N PHE A 54 -0.08 -1.01 0.20
CA PHE A 54 -1.35 -0.61 0.80
C PHE A 54 -2.57 -0.97 -0.08
N GLU A 55 -2.38 -1.53 -1.28
CA GLU A 55 -3.45 -1.72 -2.26
C GLU A 55 -4.24 -0.43 -2.54
N LEU A 56 -3.59 0.73 -2.46
CA LEU A 56 -4.16 2.00 -2.96
C LEU A 56 -4.15 2.01 -4.48
N TYR A 57 -3.15 1.34 -5.05
CA TYR A 57 -2.96 1.19 -6.47
C TYR A 57 -3.04 -0.29 -6.86
N ALA A 58 -3.84 -0.60 -7.87
CA ALA A 58 -3.91 -1.92 -8.48
C ALA A 58 -3.47 -1.83 -9.94
N GLY A 59 -2.78 -2.88 -10.41
CA GLY A 59 -2.49 -3.04 -11.82
C GLY A 59 -3.74 -3.45 -12.62
N TYR A 60 -3.55 -3.67 -13.91
CA TYR A 60 -4.56 -4.17 -14.81
C TYR A 60 -4.73 -5.70 -14.70
N PRO A 61 -5.86 -6.26 -15.19
CA PRO A 61 -6.11 -7.71 -15.19
C PRO A 61 -5.06 -8.55 -15.94
N ASP A 62 -4.25 -7.92 -16.80
CA ASP A 62 -3.14 -8.54 -17.52
C ASP A 62 -1.84 -8.63 -16.69
N ASN A 63 -1.89 -8.29 -15.40
CA ASN A 63 -0.75 -8.22 -14.49
C ASN A 63 0.29 -7.15 -14.87
N THR A 64 -0.13 -6.04 -15.46
CA THR A 64 0.72 -4.85 -15.62
C THR A 64 0.33 -3.74 -14.63
N LEU A 65 1.29 -2.92 -14.21
CA LEU A 65 1.03 -1.69 -13.48
C LEU A 65 0.55 -0.60 -14.43
N GLY A 66 1.12 -0.52 -15.63
CA GLY A 66 0.83 0.51 -16.63
C GLY A 66 1.10 1.92 -16.12
N LEU A 67 2.21 2.13 -15.40
CA LEU A 67 2.54 3.41 -14.75
C LEU A 67 2.62 4.59 -15.71
N ASN A 68 2.99 4.34 -16.97
CA ASN A 68 3.06 5.35 -18.04
C ASN A 68 1.72 5.62 -18.73
N ASN A 69 0.65 4.91 -18.39
CA ASN A 69 -0.66 5.22 -18.94
C ASN A 69 -1.23 6.47 -18.25
N ASN A 70 -2.06 7.21 -18.97
CA ASN A 70 -2.84 8.28 -18.37
C ASN A 70 -3.88 7.68 -17.41
N MET A 71 -4.04 8.28 -16.24
CA MET A 71 -5.11 7.92 -15.31
C MET A 71 -6.41 8.62 -15.70
N THR A 72 -7.53 7.91 -15.64
CA THR A 72 -8.84 8.53 -15.92
C THR A 72 -9.37 9.30 -14.71
N ARG A 73 -10.32 10.22 -14.93
CA ARG A 73 -11.04 10.90 -13.84
C ARG A 73 -11.73 9.91 -12.90
N ALA A 74 -12.37 8.87 -13.45
CA ALA A 74 -13.04 7.82 -12.70
C ALA A 74 -12.08 7.07 -11.78
N GLU A 75 -10.91 6.67 -12.29
CA GLU A 75 -9.89 5.97 -11.52
C GLU A 75 -9.38 6.84 -10.36
N PHE A 76 -9.04 8.09 -10.65
CA PHE A 76 -8.50 9.00 -9.63
C PHE A 76 -9.55 9.26 -8.53
N ALA A 77 -10.80 9.54 -8.92
CA ALA A 77 -11.92 9.72 -7.98
C ALA A 77 -12.17 8.46 -7.13
N ALA A 78 -12.14 7.27 -7.73
CA ALA A 78 -12.38 6.03 -7.02
C ALA A 78 -11.32 5.75 -5.94
N VAL A 79 -10.03 5.94 -6.25
CA VAL A 79 -8.98 5.74 -5.24
C VAL A 79 -9.05 6.84 -4.18
N LEU A 80 -9.28 8.10 -4.58
CA LEU A 80 -9.40 9.21 -3.66
C LEU A 80 -10.53 8.98 -2.65
N ASN A 81 -11.70 8.56 -3.12
CA ASN A 81 -12.84 8.23 -2.25
C ASN A 81 -12.54 7.08 -1.29
N ARG A 82 -11.82 6.04 -1.74
CA ARG A 82 -11.41 4.94 -0.84
C ARG A 82 -10.44 5.39 0.26
N ILE A 83 -9.64 6.42 0.02
CA ILE A 83 -8.71 6.96 1.01
C ILE A 83 -9.44 7.80 2.05
N VAL A 84 -10.36 8.67 1.61
CA VAL A 84 -11.05 9.59 2.54
C VAL A 84 -12.40 9.06 3.05
N ASP A 85 -12.84 7.93 2.52
CA ASP A 85 -14.11 7.26 2.84
C ASP A 85 -15.31 8.22 2.82
N ALA A 86 -15.45 9.01 1.74
CA ALA A 86 -16.54 9.99 1.63
C ALA A 86 -17.91 9.34 1.33
N GLY A 87 -17.99 8.00 1.35
CA GLY A 87 -19.20 7.23 1.08
C GLY A 87 -19.70 7.42 -0.35
N GLY A 88 -21.01 7.63 -0.47
CA GLY A 88 -21.69 7.90 -1.73
C GLY A 88 -22.72 6.83 -2.13
N THR A 89 -23.62 7.21 -3.03
CA THR A 89 -24.70 6.36 -3.52
C THR A 89 -24.25 5.68 -4.82
N PRO A 90 -24.18 4.32 -4.86
CA PRO A 90 -23.84 3.59 -6.08
C PRO A 90 -24.80 3.90 -7.24
N GLY A 91 -24.30 3.75 -8.46
CA GLY A 91 -25.05 3.94 -9.69
C GLY A 91 -24.69 2.88 -10.74
N PRO A 92 -25.16 3.02 -11.99
CA PRO A 92 -24.88 2.08 -13.06
C PRO A 92 -23.39 1.92 -13.39
N ASN A 93 -22.56 2.95 -13.19
CA ASN A 93 -21.12 2.87 -13.39
C ASN A 93 -20.40 2.52 -12.09
N TRP A 94 -19.31 1.77 -12.20
CA TRP A 94 -18.50 1.32 -11.06
C TRP A 94 -17.92 2.47 -10.22
N TYR A 95 -17.77 3.67 -10.80
CA TYR A 95 -17.24 4.86 -10.14
C TYR A 95 -18.33 5.78 -9.54
N ASP A 96 -19.62 5.55 -9.82
CA ASP A 96 -20.69 6.50 -9.49
C ASP A 96 -20.79 6.77 -7.99
N GLY A 97 -20.63 5.74 -7.17
CA GLY A 97 -20.61 5.89 -5.71
C GLY A 97 -19.46 6.78 -5.24
N ALA A 98 -18.26 6.58 -5.78
CA ALA A 98 -17.09 7.39 -5.42
C ALA A 98 -17.24 8.85 -5.85
N VAL A 99 -17.73 9.08 -7.07
CA VAL A 99 -18.00 10.43 -7.57
C VAL A 99 -19.06 11.11 -6.71
N ASP A 100 -20.16 10.44 -6.39
CA ASP A 100 -21.21 10.98 -5.54
C ASP A 100 -20.71 11.35 -4.14
N GLY A 101 -19.91 10.49 -3.50
CA GLY A 101 -19.30 10.77 -2.19
C GLY A 101 -18.40 12.00 -2.23
N LEU A 102 -17.52 12.09 -3.22
CA LEU A 102 -16.60 13.21 -3.36
C LEU A 102 -17.29 14.53 -3.75
N VAL A 103 -18.39 14.49 -4.49
CA VAL A 103 -19.24 15.67 -4.76
C VAL A 103 -19.93 16.12 -3.48
N LYS A 104 -20.54 15.21 -2.72
CA LYS A 104 -21.18 15.52 -1.42
C LYS A 104 -20.19 16.10 -0.42
N ALA A 105 -18.94 15.62 -0.43
CA ALA A 105 -17.85 16.16 0.39
C ALA A 105 -17.28 17.50 -0.11
N GLY A 106 -17.66 17.97 -1.31
CA GLY A 106 -17.15 19.21 -1.91
C GLY A 106 -15.74 19.12 -2.49
N VAL A 107 -15.23 17.90 -2.71
CA VAL A 107 -13.90 17.65 -3.33
C VAL A 107 -13.98 17.81 -4.85
N ILE A 108 -15.02 17.27 -5.45
CA ILE A 108 -15.31 17.34 -6.89
C ILE A 108 -16.52 18.27 -7.11
N PRO A 109 -16.56 19.11 -8.15
CA PRO A 109 -17.61 20.13 -8.31
C PRO A 109 -19.00 19.54 -8.59
N ASP A 110 -19.10 18.55 -9.47
CA ASP A 110 -20.35 17.91 -9.88
C ASP A 110 -20.08 16.55 -10.54
N LYS A 111 -21.14 15.89 -11.02
CA LYS A 111 -21.08 14.56 -11.65
C LYS A 111 -20.94 14.60 -13.19
N SER A 112 -20.84 15.79 -13.77
CA SER A 112 -20.80 15.98 -15.22
C SER A 112 -19.40 15.76 -15.79
N GLY A 113 -19.31 15.57 -17.10
CA GLY A 113 -18.05 15.41 -17.83
C GLY A 113 -17.79 13.97 -18.27
N ASP A 114 -16.67 13.81 -18.99
CA ASP A 114 -16.16 12.52 -19.45
C ASP A 114 -15.26 11.91 -18.36
N TRP A 115 -15.82 10.90 -17.68
CA TRP A 115 -15.16 10.19 -16.57
C TRP A 115 -14.08 9.21 -17.04
N ASP A 116 -14.15 8.77 -18.30
CA ASP A 116 -13.16 7.87 -18.90
C ASP A 116 -12.00 8.64 -19.53
N ALA A 117 -12.17 9.94 -19.78
CA ALA A 117 -11.08 10.79 -20.23
C ALA A 117 -9.97 10.95 -19.18
N PRO A 118 -8.70 11.12 -19.62
CA PRO A 118 -7.59 11.45 -18.74
C PRO A 118 -7.85 12.66 -17.85
N ILE A 119 -7.45 12.55 -16.59
CA ILE A 119 -7.43 13.71 -15.68
C ILE A 119 -6.16 14.54 -15.92
N THR A 120 -6.33 15.85 -16.05
CA THR A 120 -5.18 16.77 -16.10
C THR A 120 -4.58 16.98 -14.72
N ARG A 121 -3.31 17.40 -14.68
CA ARG A 121 -2.65 17.78 -13.42
C ARG A 121 -3.33 18.96 -12.74
N LEU A 122 -3.87 19.91 -13.51
CA LEU A 122 -4.66 21.02 -12.95
C LEU A 122 -5.94 20.54 -12.29
N GLU A 123 -6.70 19.64 -12.93
CA GLU A 123 -7.93 19.08 -12.33
C GLU A 123 -7.62 18.30 -11.05
N ALA A 124 -6.61 17.43 -11.09
CA ALA A 124 -6.17 16.68 -9.91
C ALA A 124 -5.75 17.63 -8.78
N ALA A 125 -4.97 18.69 -9.08
CA ALA A 125 -4.54 19.66 -8.10
C ALA A 125 -5.73 20.42 -7.46
N LYS A 126 -6.75 20.77 -8.25
CA LYS A 126 -7.97 21.40 -7.75
C LYS A 126 -8.74 20.49 -6.79
N TRP A 127 -8.89 19.21 -7.13
CA TRP A 127 -9.55 18.24 -6.26
C TRP A 127 -8.77 18.03 -4.97
N LEU A 128 -7.45 17.85 -5.06
CA LEU A 128 -6.57 17.72 -3.89
C LEU A 128 -6.57 18.97 -3.01
N GLY A 129 -6.69 20.16 -3.61
CA GLY A 129 -6.79 21.43 -2.88
C GLY A 129 -8.07 21.54 -2.06
N ARG A 130 -9.21 21.17 -2.65
CA ARG A 130 -10.50 21.13 -1.95
C ARG A 130 -10.52 20.06 -0.88
N LEU A 131 -10.02 18.87 -1.19
CA LEU A 131 -9.84 17.80 -0.20
C LEU A 131 -9.00 18.28 0.97
N ALA A 132 -7.86 18.91 0.72
CA ALA A 132 -7.02 19.44 1.78
C ALA A 132 -7.77 20.42 2.71
N LYS A 133 -8.65 21.27 2.16
CA LYS A 133 -9.49 22.18 2.95
C LYS A 133 -10.55 21.42 3.75
N VAL A 134 -11.27 20.51 3.11
CA VAL A 134 -12.36 19.72 3.72
C VAL A 134 -11.84 18.86 4.87
N TYR A 135 -10.71 18.20 4.67
CA TYR A 135 -10.09 17.29 5.64
C TYR A 135 -8.99 17.95 6.49
N GLN A 136 -8.86 19.29 6.41
CA GLN A 136 -7.95 20.09 7.23
C GLN A 136 -6.49 19.61 7.20
N VAL A 137 -6.01 19.23 6.01
CA VAL A 137 -4.63 18.77 5.82
C VAL A 137 -3.65 19.91 6.14
N THR A 138 -2.65 19.61 6.98
CA THR A 138 -1.66 20.58 7.43
C THR A 138 -0.91 21.24 6.26
N VAL A 139 -0.82 22.57 6.31
CA VAL A 139 0.02 23.35 5.39
C VAL A 139 1.49 23.18 5.79
N LYS A 140 2.30 22.67 4.86
CA LYS A 140 3.75 22.42 5.03
C LYS A 140 4.59 23.60 4.57
N ASP A 141 4.14 24.30 3.53
CA ASP A 141 4.81 25.48 2.98
C ASP A 141 3.77 26.56 2.61
N PRO A 142 3.55 27.56 3.47
CA PRO A 142 2.60 28.64 3.20
C PRO A 142 2.96 29.50 1.97
N GLY A 143 4.22 29.52 1.56
CA GLY A 143 4.74 30.31 0.43
C GLY A 143 4.73 29.57 -0.91
N ALA A 144 4.41 28.27 -0.92
CA ALA A 144 4.37 27.49 -2.14
C ALA A 144 3.38 28.06 -3.16
N THR A 145 3.82 28.15 -4.42
CA THR A 145 3.05 28.66 -5.56
C THR A 145 3.38 27.89 -6.84
N PHE A 146 2.64 28.16 -7.91
CA PHE A 146 2.95 27.75 -9.27
C PHE A 146 3.06 28.98 -10.18
N SER A 147 3.95 28.92 -11.17
CA SER A 147 4.14 29.98 -12.16
C SER A 147 3.17 29.86 -13.35
N ASP A 148 2.64 28.66 -13.59
CA ASP A 148 1.79 28.31 -14.74
C ASP A 148 0.30 28.17 -14.38
N THR A 149 -0.09 28.47 -13.13
CA THR A 149 -1.49 28.56 -12.73
C THR A 149 -1.67 29.52 -11.55
N SER A 150 -2.79 30.22 -11.51
CA SER A 150 -3.24 31.05 -10.39
C SER A 150 -4.44 30.43 -9.64
N ASP A 151 -4.82 29.19 -9.97
CA ASP A 151 -5.97 28.52 -9.34
C ASP A 151 -5.71 28.34 -7.82
N PRO A 152 -6.60 28.85 -6.96
CA PRO A 152 -6.36 28.86 -5.52
C PRO A 152 -6.41 27.47 -4.88
N ASP A 153 -7.16 26.53 -5.44
CA ASP A 153 -7.21 25.15 -4.94
C ASP A 153 -5.93 24.41 -5.35
N ALA A 154 -5.48 24.57 -6.58
CA ALA A 154 -4.21 23.99 -7.03
C ALA A 154 -3.02 24.50 -6.20
N ILE A 155 -2.96 25.81 -5.93
CA ILE A 155 -1.94 26.39 -5.05
C ILE A 155 -2.06 25.81 -3.63
N TYR A 156 -3.27 25.69 -3.08
CA TYR A 156 -3.47 25.13 -1.74
C TYR A 156 -2.98 23.67 -1.64
N ALA A 157 -3.20 22.85 -2.68
CA ALA A 157 -2.66 21.50 -2.75
C ALA A 157 -1.12 21.46 -2.72
N ASN A 158 -0.45 22.48 -3.28
CA ASN A 158 1.01 22.61 -3.18
C ASN A 158 1.47 22.99 -1.78
N LYS A 159 0.75 23.93 -1.14
CA LYS A 159 1.02 24.38 0.23
C LYS A 159 0.95 23.24 1.25
N THR A 160 0.01 22.31 1.08
CA THR A 160 -0.08 21.10 1.92
C THR A 160 0.88 19.98 1.50
N GLY A 161 1.45 20.09 0.31
CA GLY A 161 2.35 19.08 -0.27
C GLY A 161 1.62 17.89 -0.89
N LEU A 162 0.28 17.91 -0.99
CA LEU A 162 -0.48 16.88 -1.70
C LEU A 162 -0.18 16.89 -3.20
N MET A 163 0.00 18.07 -3.79
CA MET A 163 0.44 18.23 -5.18
C MET A 163 1.85 18.79 -5.23
N LYS A 164 2.70 18.25 -6.11
CA LYS A 164 3.99 18.84 -6.47
C LYS A 164 4.06 19.06 -7.97
N GLY A 165 4.80 20.09 -8.36
CA GLY A 165 5.03 20.42 -9.77
C GLY A 165 5.84 19.35 -10.51
N VAL A 166 5.82 19.38 -11.84
CA VAL A 166 6.74 18.59 -12.67
C VAL A 166 8.18 19.11 -12.58
N SER A 167 8.34 20.35 -12.12
CA SER A 167 9.60 20.97 -11.73
C SER A 167 9.34 22.02 -10.64
N PRO A 168 10.38 22.56 -9.98
CA PRO A 168 10.19 23.57 -8.94
C PRO A 168 9.35 24.76 -9.44
N GLY A 169 8.19 24.96 -8.81
CA GLY A 169 7.27 26.05 -9.14
C GLY A 169 6.44 25.87 -10.42
N VAL A 170 6.50 24.74 -11.14
CA VAL A 170 5.71 24.53 -12.37
C VAL A 170 4.80 23.32 -12.21
N LEU A 171 3.49 23.52 -12.25
CA LEU A 171 2.50 22.45 -12.11
C LEU A 171 2.55 21.48 -13.29
N GLY A 172 2.70 22.00 -14.51
CA GLY A 172 2.43 21.30 -15.75
C GLY A 172 0.93 21.17 -15.99
N ALA A 173 0.18 22.26 -15.82
CA ALA A 173 -1.28 22.29 -15.71
C ALA A 173 -2.02 21.46 -16.77
N ASP A 174 -1.63 21.58 -18.04
CA ASP A 174 -2.31 20.93 -19.18
C ASP A 174 -1.87 19.48 -19.42
N LYS A 175 -0.86 18.99 -18.70
CA LYS A 175 -0.42 17.60 -18.85
C LYS A 175 -1.41 16.66 -18.18
N ASN A 176 -1.64 15.51 -18.80
CA ASN A 176 -2.38 14.43 -18.16
C ASN A 176 -1.54 13.82 -17.03
N LEU A 177 -2.23 13.37 -15.98
CA LEU A 177 -1.60 12.69 -14.87
C LEU A 177 -1.30 11.24 -15.27
N LEU A 178 -0.03 10.84 -15.20
CA LEU A 178 0.34 9.44 -15.39
C LEU A 178 -0.05 8.63 -14.15
N ARG A 179 -0.37 7.36 -14.33
CA ARG A 179 -0.76 6.48 -13.22
C ARG A 179 0.34 6.32 -12.17
N GLY A 180 1.62 6.30 -12.56
CA GLY A 180 2.74 6.30 -11.63
C GLY A 180 2.84 7.58 -10.80
N GLU A 181 2.57 8.73 -11.42
CA GLU A 181 2.48 10.00 -10.68
C GLU A 181 1.30 9.98 -9.71
N ALA A 182 0.15 9.47 -10.16
CA ALA A 182 -1.05 9.38 -9.33
C ALA A 182 -0.85 8.47 -8.11
N ALA A 183 -0.15 7.34 -8.24
CA ALA A 183 0.17 6.47 -7.12
C ALA A 183 0.91 7.23 -6.00
N VAL A 184 1.88 8.08 -6.38
CA VAL A 184 2.60 8.94 -5.44
C VAL A 184 1.67 9.98 -4.80
N LEU A 185 0.83 10.66 -5.60
CA LEU A 185 -0.09 11.67 -5.07
C LEU A 185 -1.12 11.05 -4.10
N LEU A 186 -1.66 9.88 -4.43
CA LEU A 186 -2.66 9.18 -3.63
C LEU A 186 -2.06 8.65 -2.31
N LEU A 187 -0.81 8.14 -2.33
CA LEU A 187 -0.11 7.82 -1.09
C LEU A 187 0.08 9.05 -0.20
N ARG A 188 0.43 10.21 -0.77
CA ARG A 188 0.55 11.46 0.00
C ARG A 188 -0.76 11.86 0.66
N VAL A 189 -1.89 11.68 -0.02
CA VAL A 189 -3.22 11.89 0.58
C VAL A 189 -3.41 10.94 1.76
N ALA A 190 -3.18 9.63 1.54
CA ALA A 190 -3.35 8.62 2.57
C ALA A 190 -2.47 8.87 3.81
N LYS A 191 -1.29 9.48 3.63
CA LYS A 191 -0.34 9.86 4.70
C LYS A 191 -0.54 11.25 5.30
N SER A 192 -1.52 12.03 4.83
CA SER A 192 -1.71 13.42 5.28
C SER A 192 -3.12 13.72 5.78
N VAL A 193 -4.07 12.80 5.59
CA VAL A 193 -5.45 12.94 6.07
C VAL A 193 -5.59 12.21 7.41
N ASP A 194 -5.57 13.00 8.50
CA ASP A 194 -5.55 12.51 9.90
C ASP A 194 -6.76 13.00 10.72
N SER A 195 -7.89 13.25 10.07
CA SER A 195 -9.11 13.77 10.73
C SER A 195 -9.84 12.75 11.63
N ASN A 196 -9.49 11.47 11.56
CA ASN A 196 -10.12 10.37 12.29
C ASN A 196 -9.13 9.18 12.46
N LEU A 197 -8.08 9.39 13.25
CA LEU A 197 -7.05 8.39 13.49
C LEU A 197 -7.57 7.18 14.28
N PRO A 198 -7.12 5.95 13.96
CA PRO A 198 -7.43 4.77 14.75
C PRO A 198 -6.72 4.80 16.11
N SER A 199 -7.27 4.04 17.06
CA SER A 199 -6.56 3.75 18.31
C SER A 199 -5.46 2.71 18.07
N ASP A 200 -4.42 2.71 18.91
CA ASP A 200 -3.39 1.68 18.81
C ASP A 200 -3.96 0.29 19.08
N ASP A 201 -4.91 0.19 20.01
CA ASP A 201 -5.54 -1.09 20.38
C ASP A 201 -6.38 -1.66 19.24
N GLU A 202 -7.05 -0.82 18.44
CA GLU A 202 -7.76 -1.24 17.24
C GLU A 202 -6.81 -1.88 16.22
N LEU A 203 -5.65 -1.26 15.98
CA LEU A 203 -4.63 -1.78 15.06
C LEU A 203 -3.95 -3.04 15.59
N LYS A 204 -3.66 -3.09 16.89
CA LYS A 204 -3.09 -4.28 17.55
C LYS A 204 -4.04 -5.47 17.46
N GLN A 205 -5.33 -5.25 17.74
CA GLN A 205 -6.36 -6.28 17.63
C GLN A 205 -6.48 -6.78 16.18
N ALA A 206 -6.49 -5.88 15.20
CA ALA A 206 -6.52 -6.25 13.79
C ALA A 206 -5.33 -7.15 13.41
N MET A 207 -4.13 -6.89 13.95
CA MET A 207 -2.96 -7.74 13.71
C MET A 207 -3.03 -9.11 14.38
N VAL A 208 -3.55 -9.20 15.61
CA VAL A 208 -3.77 -10.49 16.28
C VAL A 208 -4.74 -11.38 15.50
N GLU A 209 -5.77 -10.78 14.91
CA GLU A 209 -6.70 -11.49 14.04
C GLU A 209 -6.06 -11.84 12.69
N ALA A 210 -5.29 -10.92 12.09
CA ALA A 210 -4.59 -11.15 10.82
C ALA A 210 -3.61 -12.33 10.88
N ILE A 211 -2.82 -12.47 11.97
CA ILE A 211 -1.92 -13.64 12.10
C ILE A 211 -2.70 -14.96 12.19
N GLY A 212 -3.91 -14.95 12.75
CA GLY A 212 -4.81 -16.11 12.73
C GLY A 212 -5.20 -16.52 11.31
N ASP A 213 -5.54 -15.54 10.46
CA ASP A 213 -5.85 -15.78 9.05
C ASP A 213 -4.62 -16.22 8.24
N VAL A 214 -3.44 -15.66 8.49
CA VAL A 214 -2.17 -16.08 7.87
C VAL A 214 -1.86 -17.54 8.24
N ASN A 215 -2.03 -17.92 9.50
CA ASN A 215 -1.85 -19.32 9.92
C ASN A 215 -2.84 -20.26 9.24
N ALA A 216 -4.11 -19.83 9.06
CA ALA A 216 -5.10 -20.60 8.33
C ALA A 216 -4.70 -20.76 6.84
N ASN A 217 -4.17 -19.71 6.21
CA ASN A 217 -3.62 -19.78 4.86
C ASN A 217 -2.47 -20.80 4.78
N ILE A 218 -1.51 -20.72 5.69
CA ILE A 218 -0.36 -21.62 5.74
C ILE A 218 -0.79 -23.07 5.94
N ALA A 219 -1.70 -23.33 6.90
CA ALA A 219 -2.20 -24.67 7.19
C ALA A 219 -2.87 -25.31 5.96
N ASP A 220 -3.73 -24.53 5.30
CA ASP A 220 -4.42 -24.99 4.09
C ASP A 220 -3.45 -25.18 2.90
N PHE A 221 -2.45 -24.31 2.74
CA PHE A 221 -1.42 -24.48 1.71
C PHE A 221 -0.62 -25.74 1.94
N GLU A 222 -0.16 -26.02 3.16
CA GLU A 222 0.61 -27.23 3.44
C GLU A 222 -0.20 -28.51 3.23
N ALA A 223 -1.52 -28.46 3.43
CA ALA A 223 -2.41 -29.60 3.18
C ALA A 223 -2.63 -29.88 1.68
N ARG A 224 -2.68 -28.84 0.84
CA ARG A 224 -3.10 -28.96 -0.58
C ARG A 224 -2.00 -28.67 -1.60
N ARG A 225 -0.99 -27.91 -1.20
CA ARG A 225 0.15 -27.41 -1.98
C ARG A 225 -0.23 -26.87 -3.36
N ASN A 226 -1.27 -26.03 -3.39
CA ASN A 226 -1.75 -25.38 -4.60
C ASN A 226 -2.08 -23.90 -4.34
N ALA A 227 -2.27 -23.14 -5.42
CA ALA A 227 -2.58 -21.71 -5.36
C ALA A 227 -4.10 -21.40 -5.24
N ASP A 228 -4.95 -22.40 -5.01
CA ASP A 228 -6.39 -22.19 -4.91
C ASP A 228 -6.77 -21.48 -3.60
N LEU A 229 -7.67 -20.50 -3.69
CA LEU A 229 -8.13 -19.66 -2.58
C LEU A 229 -9.56 -19.99 -2.10
N SER A 230 -10.08 -21.19 -2.37
CA SER A 230 -11.40 -21.59 -1.88
C SER A 230 -11.51 -21.60 -0.33
N PHE A 231 -10.37 -21.58 0.39
CA PHE A 231 -10.34 -21.44 1.84
C PHE A 231 -10.66 -20.01 2.33
N TYR A 232 -10.49 -18.98 1.48
CA TYR A 232 -10.59 -17.57 1.87
C TYR A 232 -11.93 -17.24 2.53
N ASP A 233 -13.02 -17.77 1.99
CA ASP A 233 -14.36 -17.50 2.50
C ASP A 233 -14.63 -18.13 3.87
N LYS A 234 -13.77 -19.07 4.28
CA LYS A 234 -13.79 -19.81 5.55
C LYS A 234 -12.80 -19.25 6.59
N LEU A 235 -12.09 -18.16 6.28
CA LEU A 235 -11.17 -17.52 7.21
C LEU A 235 -11.89 -17.11 8.51
N PRO A 236 -11.25 -17.31 9.68
CA PRO A 236 -11.87 -17.00 10.96
C PRO A 236 -12.17 -15.51 11.12
N TYR A 237 -11.30 -14.62 10.62
CA TYR A 237 -11.46 -13.18 10.85
C TYR A 237 -11.66 -12.37 9.57
N LYS A 238 -11.12 -12.83 8.44
CA LYS A 238 -11.08 -12.07 7.16
C LYS A 238 -10.47 -10.68 7.37
N ARG A 239 -9.26 -10.66 7.92
CA ARG A 239 -8.41 -9.50 8.23
C ARG A 239 -7.21 -9.38 7.32
N VAL A 240 -7.09 -10.25 6.33
CA VAL A 240 -6.05 -10.18 5.29
C VAL A 240 -6.75 -10.11 3.94
N THR A 241 -6.30 -9.22 3.07
CA THR A 241 -6.95 -9.05 1.76
C THR A 241 -6.80 -10.30 0.90
N ARG A 242 -7.84 -10.59 0.11
CA ARG A 242 -7.80 -11.70 -0.86
C ARG A 242 -6.63 -11.54 -1.81
N ASN A 243 -6.41 -10.32 -2.28
CA ASN A 243 -5.33 -9.96 -3.18
C ASN A 243 -3.94 -10.28 -2.59
N TYR A 244 -3.67 -9.94 -1.32
CA TYR A 244 -2.45 -10.37 -0.64
C TYR A 244 -2.29 -11.90 -0.65
N PHE A 245 -3.32 -12.64 -0.25
CA PHE A 245 -3.27 -14.11 -0.26
C PHE A 245 -3.14 -14.73 -1.66
N GLU A 246 -3.67 -14.10 -2.72
CA GLU A 246 -3.47 -14.56 -4.09
C GLU A 246 -1.99 -14.54 -4.46
N TYR A 247 -1.28 -13.48 -4.08
CA TYR A 247 0.14 -13.34 -4.36
C TYR A 247 1.01 -14.20 -3.45
N GLU A 248 0.73 -14.22 -2.15
CA GLU A 248 1.42 -15.11 -1.19
C GLU A 248 1.30 -16.57 -1.66
N ARG A 249 0.11 -16.99 -2.12
CA ARG A 249 -0.10 -18.35 -2.65
C ARG A 249 0.70 -18.67 -3.90
N LYS A 250 0.75 -17.74 -4.86
CA LYS A 250 1.56 -17.92 -6.07
C LYS A 250 3.03 -18.06 -5.71
N PHE A 251 3.50 -17.25 -4.77
CA PHE A 251 4.85 -17.32 -4.23
C PHE A 251 5.10 -18.68 -3.55
N MET A 252 4.32 -19.05 -2.53
CA MET A 252 4.45 -20.35 -1.85
C MET A 252 4.42 -21.53 -2.83
N TYR A 253 3.53 -21.47 -3.84
CA TYR A 253 3.42 -22.51 -4.87
C TYR A 253 4.64 -22.60 -5.78
N ALA A 254 5.25 -21.47 -6.16
CA ALA A 254 6.48 -21.45 -6.97
C ALA A 254 7.66 -22.12 -6.23
N TRP A 255 7.71 -21.99 -4.90
CA TRP A 255 8.77 -22.54 -4.06
C TRP A 255 8.42 -23.88 -3.40
N ARG A 256 7.24 -24.46 -3.68
CA ARG A 256 6.72 -25.65 -2.98
C ARG A 256 7.67 -26.86 -3.00
N ASP A 257 8.52 -26.97 -4.02
CA ASP A 257 9.41 -28.12 -4.23
C ASP A 257 10.85 -27.86 -3.71
N ASP A 258 11.10 -26.74 -3.05
CA ASP A 258 12.43 -26.36 -2.52
C ASP A 258 12.83 -27.09 -1.23
N GLY A 259 11.97 -27.97 -0.73
CA GLY A 259 12.16 -28.75 0.50
C GLY A 259 11.85 -28.00 1.80
N ARG A 260 11.40 -26.74 1.73
CA ARG A 260 11.01 -25.94 2.90
C ARG A 260 9.54 -26.17 3.27
N LYS A 261 9.26 -25.97 4.56
CA LYS A 261 7.91 -25.96 5.13
C LYS A 261 7.54 -24.52 5.47
N ASN A 262 6.30 -24.13 5.19
CA ASN A 262 5.75 -22.88 5.68
C ASN A 262 5.34 -23.04 7.15
N TYR A 263 5.84 -22.15 8.01
CA TYR A 263 5.65 -22.24 9.45
C TYR A 263 4.57 -21.30 9.93
N GLN A 264 3.62 -21.83 10.70
CA GLN A 264 2.67 -21.01 11.44
C GLN A 264 3.39 -20.27 12.58
N GLY A 265 2.86 -19.12 12.98
CA GLY A 265 3.45 -18.33 14.04
C GLY A 265 2.46 -17.55 14.89
N LYS A 266 2.99 -16.93 15.93
CA LYS A 266 2.26 -16.04 16.83
C LYS A 266 2.96 -14.70 16.88
N ILE A 267 2.19 -13.69 17.26
CA ILE A 267 2.70 -12.35 17.54
C ILE A 267 2.98 -12.26 19.05
N ASP A 268 4.23 -11.93 19.40
CA ASP A 268 4.64 -11.69 20.79
C ASP A 268 4.45 -10.22 21.19
N GLU A 269 4.62 -9.29 20.25
CA GLU A 269 4.47 -7.86 20.47
C GLU A 269 4.02 -7.17 19.19
N VAL A 270 3.12 -6.18 19.31
CA VAL A 270 2.74 -5.27 18.22
C VAL A 270 3.02 -3.84 18.64
N LYS A 271 3.76 -3.10 17.81
CA LYS A 271 3.99 -1.67 17.95
C LYS A 271 3.47 -0.93 16.72
N VAL A 272 2.67 0.11 16.92
CA VAL A 272 2.21 0.98 15.83
C VAL A 272 3.33 1.97 15.50
N ALA A 273 3.85 1.91 14.27
CA ALA A 273 4.92 2.80 13.80
C ALA A 273 4.35 4.06 13.14
N GLU A 274 3.29 3.91 12.36
CA GLU A 274 2.64 4.99 11.62
C GLU A 274 1.13 4.71 11.56
N LYS A 275 0.30 5.74 11.65
CA LYS A 275 -1.16 5.60 11.50
C LYS A 275 -1.76 6.87 10.93
N HIS A 276 -2.70 6.67 10.02
CA HIS A 276 -3.50 7.69 9.34
C HIS A 276 -4.96 7.23 9.31
N ASN A 277 -5.86 8.03 8.73
CA ASN A 277 -7.28 7.68 8.65
C ASN A 277 -7.54 6.34 7.94
N ALA A 278 -6.78 6.05 6.88
CA ALA A 278 -7.04 4.92 5.99
C ALA A 278 -5.91 3.91 5.88
N ILE A 279 -4.71 4.24 6.36
CA ILE A 279 -3.54 3.36 6.32
C ILE A 279 -2.80 3.37 7.65
N ALA A 280 -2.16 2.26 8.00
CA ALA A 280 -1.31 2.15 9.17
C ALA A 280 -0.16 1.16 8.94
N ILE A 281 0.94 1.38 9.65
CA ILE A 281 2.12 0.52 9.63
C ILE A 281 2.39 0.05 11.04
N VAL A 282 2.52 -1.25 11.19
CA VAL A 282 2.76 -1.91 12.46
C VAL A 282 3.98 -2.79 12.36
N VAL A 283 4.76 -2.81 13.44
CA VAL A 283 5.94 -3.65 13.57
C VAL A 283 5.64 -4.72 14.62
N CYS A 284 5.79 -5.97 14.23
CA CYS A 284 5.48 -7.12 15.05
C CYS A 284 6.76 -7.87 15.41
N LYS A 285 6.88 -8.30 16.67
CA LYS A 285 7.76 -9.40 17.04
C LYS A 285 6.99 -10.69 16.87
N ILE A 286 7.57 -11.65 16.15
CA ILE A 286 6.94 -12.91 15.83
C ILE A 286 7.79 -14.08 16.32
N GLU A 287 7.13 -15.14 16.74
CA GLU A 287 7.74 -16.45 17.00
C GLU A 287 6.96 -17.50 16.20
N ASN A 288 7.66 -18.35 15.46
CA ASN A 288 7.02 -19.42 14.70
C ASN A 288 7.15 -20.78 15.40
N GLU A 289 6.45 -21.80 14.90
CA GLU A 289 6.45 -23.14 15.47
C GLU A 289 7.81 -23.87 15.40
N SER A 290 8.79 -23.38 14.62
CA SER A 290 10.16 -23.89 14.63
C SER A 290 11.05 -23.24 15.70
N GLY A 291 10.50 -22.29 16.47
CA GLY A 291 11.23 -21.51 17.48
C GLY A 291 12.02 -20.34 16.90
N TYR A 292 11.86 -20.02 15.60
CA TYR A 292 12.44 -18.82 15.03
C TYR A 292 11.74 -17.58 15.58
N LYS A 293 12.54 -16.60 15.99
CA LYS A 293 12.08 -15.28 16.43
C LYS A 293 12.53 -14.22 15.44
N GLY A 294 11.59 -13.40 15.00
CA GLY A 294 11.83 -12.39 13.98
C GLY A 294 11.06 -11.11 14.21
N ILE A 295 11.33 -10.14 13.34
CA ILE A 295 10.54 -8.91 13.20
C ILE A 295 9.79 -9.01 11.89
N ALA A 296 8.53 -8.56 11.89
CA ALA A 296 7.74 -8.35 10.68
C ALA A 296 7.24 -6.91 10.64
N VAL A 297 7.13 -6.34 9.44
CA VAL A 297 6.41 -5.08 9.21
C VAL A 297 5.17 -5.38 8.39
N ALA A 298 4.01 -4.94 8.88
CA ALA A 298 2.74 -5.10 8.19
C ALA A 298 2.16 -3.73 7.83
N ARG A 299 1.60 -3.66 6.61
CA ARG A 299 0.76 -2.56 6.13
C ARG A 299 -0.70 -2.95 6.33
N LEU A 300 -1.44 -2.04 6.95
CA LEU A 300 -2.87 -2.14 7.17
C LEU A 300 -3.56 -1.04 6.36
N LYS A 301 -4.68 -1.39 5.73
CA LYS A 301 -5.59 -0.43 5.09
C LYS A 301 -7.00 -0.60 5.65
N LYS A 302 -7.69 0.50 5.84
CA LYS A 302 -9.10 0.51 6.20
C LYS A 302 -9.95 0.26 4.96
N ILE A 303 -10.75 -0.81 4.98
CA ILE A 303 -11.66 -1.22 3.90
C ILE A 303 -13.02 -1.48 4.55
N ASP A 304 -14.05 -0.76 4.10
CA ASP A 304 -15.42 -0.87 4.61
C ASP A 304 -15.49 -0.79 6.15
N GLY A 305 -14.76 0.18 6.72
CA GLY A 305 -14.69 0.42 8.16
C GLY A 305 -13.79 -0.54 8.94
N ARG A 306 -13.16 -1.53 8.28
CA ARG A 306 -12.32 -2.55 8.93
C ARG A 306 -10.86 -2.41 8.53
N TRP A 307 -9.95 -2.49 9.51
CA TRP A 307 -8.51 -2.63 9.23
C TRP A 307 -8.20 -4.01 8.71
N MET A 308 -7.61 -4.04 7.52
CA MET A 308 -7.21 -5.23 6.75
C MET A 308 -5.71 -5.17 6.50
N MET A 309 -5.00 -6.25 6.76
CA MET A 309 -3.60 -6.40 6.36
C MET A 309 -3.56 -6.58 4.84
N THR A 310 -2.81 -5.70 4.18
CA THR A 310 -2.60 -5.71 2.72
C THR A 310 -1.21 -6.21 2.34
N GLN A 311 -0.28 -6.19 3.30
CA GLN A 311 1.07 -6.72 3.15
C GLN A 311 1.66 -7.02 4.53
N GLY A 312 2.43 -8.08 4.65
CA GLY A 312 3.23 -8.40 5.84
C GLY A 312 4.45 -9.24 5.47
N GLY A 313 5.54 -9.09 6.24
CA GLY A 313 6.74 -9.90 6.02
C GLY A 313 7.96 -9.34 6.72
N THR A 314 9.12 -9.93 6.42
CA THR A 314 10.42 -9.47 6.91
C THR A 314 10.67 -8.01 6.50
N PRO A 315 11.14 -7.15 7.42
CA PRO A 315 11.46 -5.76 7.11
C PRO A 315 12.49 -5.64 5.99
N GLU A 316 12.25 -4.68 5.10
CA GLU A 316 13.19 -4.29 4.05
C GLU A 316 13.97 -3.01 4.43
N ASN A 317 14.93 -2.61 3.61
CA ASN A 317 15.70 -1.37 3.86
C ASN A 317 14.79 -0.13 4.04
N ARG A 318 13.72 -0.03 3.24
CA ARG A 318 12.72 1.05 3.35
C ARG A 318 11.89 1.00 4.64
N ASP A 319 11.87 -0.15 5.32
CA ASP A 319 11.13 -0.36 6.57
C ASP A 319 11.96 -0.05 7.82
N LEU A 320 13.29 0.13 7.68
CA LEU A 320 14.18 0.41 8.82
C LEU A 320 13.74 1.66 9.60
N LYS A 321 13.20 2.68 8.89
CA LYS A 321 12.62 3.87 9.52
C LYS A 321 11.49 3.54 10.52
N TYR A 322 10.66 2.54 10.21
CA TYR A 322 9.58 2.11 11.10
C TYR A 322 10.12 1.38 12.32
N LEU A 323 11.17 0.58 12.14
CA LEU A 323 11.86 -0.09 13.25
C LEU A 323 12.53 0.92 14.19
N GLN A 324 13.08 2.02 13.65
CA GLN A 324 13.63 3.13 14.45
C GLN A 324 12.53 3.86 15.24
N LEU A 325 11.41 4.19 14.59
CA LEU A 325 10.27 4.88 15.22
C LEU A 325 9.73 4.12 16.44
N VAL A 326 9.75 2.78 16.39
CA VAL A 326 9.27 1.95 17.51
C VAL A 326 10.39 1.45 18.44
N GLY A 327 11.61 1.93 18.26
CA GLY A 327 12.77 1.65 19.12
C GLY A 327 13.27 0.20 19.07
N ILE A 328 13.10 -0.49 17.93
CA ILE A 328 13.67 -1.83 17.70
C ILE A 328 15.13 -1.74 17.26
N ILE A 329 15.46 -0.74 16.45
CA ILE A 329 16.84 -0.42 16.03
C ILE A 329 17.14 1.05 16.33
N LYS A 330 18.43 1.41 16.30
CA LYS A 330 18.92 2.77 16.50
C LYS A 330 19.07 3.53 15.19
#